data_AF-A0A2G4H7V0-F1
#
_entry.id   AF-A0A2G4H7V0-F1
#
_cell.length_a   1.000
_cell.length_b   1.000
_cell.length_c   1.000
_cell.angle_alpha   90.00
_cell.angle_beta   90.00
_cell.angle_gamma   90.00
#
_symmetry.space_group_name_H-M   'P 1'
#
loop_
_entity.id
_entity.type
_entity.pdbx_description
1 polymer ?
#
loop_
_entity_poly.entity_id
_entity_poly.type
_entity_poly.pdbx_seq_one_letter_code
_entity_poly.pdbx_strand_id
1 'polypeptide(L)'
;MKIVFMKYLIVGIIFSTFFYSCKFEKHEKEISGINLLRIQLSSTDSLLKNVDVALVERIVIDLQNNSKLIQININKIGDTLDFKTASFLNSYRLLLPFFVKVANDHNKIAVAIDSTKLNLNNLEHDILNNSLAQNLTPDACLLLEQEQVKAMYDCAVTLRSTLDEVSKTLDSLSPQIALYIKGQNQKLERKAIELEKK
;
A
#
# COMPACT_ATOMS: atom_id res chain seq x y z
N MET A 1 -12.10 -8.56 68.61
CA MET A 1 -10.99 -8.67 67.62
C MET A 1 -11.42 -8.66 66.14
N LYS A 2 -12.72 -8.80 65.78
CA LYS A 2 -13.21 -8.75 64.37
C LYS A 2 -13.39 -7.33 63.80
N ILE A 3 -13.76 -6.35 64.63
CA ILE A 3 -14.07 -4.98 64.19
C ILE A 3 -12.82 -4.21 63.73
N VAL A 4 -11.66 -4.53 64.29
CA VAL A 4 -10.38 -3.87 63.96
C VAL A 4 -9.89 -4.32 62.57
N PHE A 5 -9.99 -5.61 62.26
CA PHE A 5 -9.57 -6.18 60.97
C PHE A 5 -10.39 -5.65 59.78
N MET A 6 -11.68 -5.40 59.98
CA MET A 6 -12.59 -4.91 58.94
C MET A 6 -12.33 -3.44 58.56
N LYS A 7 -11.84 -2.61 59.49
CA LYS A 7 -11.45 -1.22 59.21
C LYS A 7 -10.18 -1.11 58.35
N TYR A 8 -9.20 -1.98 58.57
CA TYR A 8 -7.97 -1.99 57.75
C TYR A 8 -8.19 -2.51 56.33
N LEU A 9 -9.18 -3.40 56.13
CA LEU A 9 -9.50 -3.95 54.82
C LEU A 9 -10.21 -2.92 53.91
N ILE A 10 -11.05 -2.06 54.49
CA ILE A 10 -11.71 -0.96 53.76
C ILE A 10 -10.70 0.15 53.39
N VAL A 11 -9.75 0.46 54.28
CA VAL A 11 -8.69 1.45 54.01
C VAL A 11 -7.72 0.96 52.93
N GLY A 12 -7.40 -0.34 52.90
CA GLY A 12 -6.56 -0.93 51.85
C GLY A 12 -7.18 -0.90 50.45
N ILE A 13 -8.50 -1.11 50.34
CA ILE A 13 -9.21 -1.07 49.06
C ILE A 13 -9.29 0.37 48.52
N ILE A 14 -9.57 1.36 49.38
CA ILE A 14 -9.66 2.77 48.98
C ILE A 14 -8.29 3.33 48.54
N PHE A 15 -7.20 2.91 49.17
CA PHE A 15 -5.86 3.33 48.74
C PHE A 15 -5.47 2.72 47.38
N SER A 16 -5.84 1.46 47.13
CA SER A 16 -5.55 0.81 45.84
C SER A 16 -6.31 1.46 44.66
N THR A 17 -7.55 1.90 44.86
CA THR A 17 -8.34 2.58 43.81
C THR A 17 -7.86 4.01 43.55
N PHE A 18 -7.36 4.73 44.58
CA PHE A 18 -6.77 6.06 44.39
C PHE A 18 -5.49 6.05 43.55
N PHE A 19 -4.64 5.02 43.71
CA PHE A 19 -3.43 4.87 42.88
C PHE A 19 -3.73 4.46 41.43
N TYR A 20 -4.80 3.69 41.18
CA TYR A 20 -5.24 3.38 39.82
C TYR A 20 -5.85 4.59 39.10
N SER A 21 -6.56 5.47 39.81
CA SER A 21 -7.18 6.66 39.21
C SER A 21 -6.17 7.76 38.90
N CYS A 22 -5.15 7.99 39.75
CA CYS A 22 -4.11 8.99 39.47
C CYS A 22 -3.18 8.60 38.31
N LYS A 23 -3.03 7.31 37.99
CA LYS A 23 -2.20 6.85 36.88
C LYS A 23 -2.86 7.09 35.51
N PHE A 24 -4.19 7.05 35.46
CA PHE A 24 -4.98 7.29 34.24
C PHE A 24 -5.04 8.77 33.86
N GLU A 25 -5.20 9.66 34.83
CA GLU A 25 -5.29 11.11 34.59
C GLU A 25 -3.95 11.70 34.09
N LYS A 26 -2.82 11.11 34.47
CA LYS A 26 -1.48 11.57 34.08
C LYS A 26 -1.16 11.35 32.59
N HIS A 27 -1.76 10.35 31.96
CA HIS A 27 -1.42 9.91 30.61
C HIS A 27 -2.55 10.11 29.59
N GLU A 28 -3.64 10.78 29.98
CA GLU A 28 -4.84 10.94 29.15
C GLU A 28 -4.55 11.63 27.81
N LYS A 29 -3.64 12.62 27.81
CA LYS A 29 -3.22 13.34 26.61
C LYS A 29 -2.51 12.41 25.62
N GLU A 30 -1.60 11.59 26.11
CA GLU A 30 -0.81 10.67 25.32
C GLU A 30 -1.70 9.57 24.71
N ILE A 31 -2.61 9.01 25.52
CA ILE A 31 -3.58 8.00 25.07
C ILE A 31 -4.52 8.58 24.01
N SER A 32 -4.97 9.83 24.19
CA SER A 32 -5.73 10.55 23.16
C SER A 32 -4.92 10.70 21.86
N GLY A 33 -3.63 11.04 21.97
CA GLY A 33 -2.69 11.09 20.83
C GLY A 33 -2.59 9.75 20.09
N ILE A 34 -2.41 8.64 20.81
CA ILE A 34 -2.40 7.29 20.22
C ILE A 34 -3.72 6.99 19.48
N ASN A 35 -4.86 7.34 20.07
CA ASN A 35 -6.15 7.09 19.46
C ASN A 35 -6.37 7.92 18.18
N LEU A 36 -5.90 9.17 18.14
CA LEU A 36 -5.89 9.97 16.91
C LEU A 36 -5.03 9.31 15.82
N LEU A 37 -3.86 8.80 16.17
CA LEU A 37 -2.99 8.07 15.23
C LEU A 37 -3.64 6.79 14.72
N ARG A 38 -4.36 6.04 15.57
CA ARG A 38 -5.14 4.86 15.15
C ARG A 38 -6.23 5.21 14.16
N ILE A 39 -6.94 6.33 14.36
CA ILE A 39 -7.97 6.80 13.43
C ILE A 39 -7.35 7.18 12.09
N GLN A 40 -6.25 7.93 12.10
CA GLN A 40 -5.53 8.29 10.87
C GLN A 40 -5.00 7.06 10.14
N LEU A 41 -4.39 6.12 10.85
CA LEU A 41 -3.89 4.87 10.30
C LEU A 41 -5.01 4.00 9.70
N SER A 42 -6.18 3.98 10.32
CA SER A 42 -7.36 3.28 9.79
C SER A 42 -7.88 3.95 8.51
N SER A 43 -7.83 5.28 8.44
CA SER A 43 -8.15 6.02 7.22
C SER A 43 -7.16 5.70 6.10
N THR A 44 -5.85 5.65 6.40
CA THR A 44 -4.81 5.25 5.46
C THR A 44 -5.00 3.81 4.96
N ASP A 45 -5.31 2.87 5.86
CA ASP A 45 -5.62 1.47 5.51
C ASP A 45 -6.86 1.39 4.59
N SER A 46 -7.90 2.18 4.88
CA SER A 46 -9.08 2.25 4.01
C SER A 46 -8.76 2.83 2.63
N LEU A 47 -7.90 3.84 2.53
CA LEU A 47 -7.45 4.39 1.26
C LEU A 47 -6.66 3.36 0.45
N LEU A 48 -5.79 2.61 1.12
CA LEU A 48 -4.97 1.57 0.51
C LEU A 48 -5.84 0.42 -0.02
N LYS A 49 -6.84 -0.03 0.75
CA LYS A 49 -7.77 -1.10 0.34
C LYS A 49 -8.63 -0.78 -0.88
N ASN A 50 -8.76 0.51 -1.24
CA ASN A 50 -9.43 0.91 -2.48
C ASN A 50 -8.57 0.68 -3.73
N VAL A 51 -7.33 0.20 -3.57
CA VAL A 51 -6.44 -0.20 -4.65
C VAL A 51 -6.61 -1.70 -4.87
N ASP A 52 -7.18 -2.09 -6.02
CA ASP A 52 -7.28 -3.50 -6.40
C ASP A 52 -5.92 -4.01 -6.92
N VAL A 53 -5.08 -4.48 -6.00
CA VAL A 53 -3.75 -5.02 -6.33
C VAL A 53 -3.84 -6.24 -7.23
N ALA A 54 -4.85 -7.10 -7.06
CA ALA A 54 -5.01 -8.28 -7.89
C ALA A 54 -5.32 -7.91 -9.36
N LEU A 55 -6.05 -6.81 -9.58
CA LEU A 55 -6.19 -6.22 -10.91
C LEU A 55 -4.86 -5.67 -11.43
N VAL A 56 -4.11 -4.92 -10.62
CA VAL A 56 -2.81 -4.36 -11.01
C VAL A 56 -1.83 -5.47 -11.42
N GLU A 57 -1.74 -6.56 -10.66
CA GLU A 57 -0.88 -7.70 -10.96
C GLU A 57 -1.27 -8.39 -12.28
N ARG A 58 -2.58 -8.56 -12.54
CA ARG A 58 -3.06 -9.07 -13.83
C ARG A 58 -2.66 -8.16 -14.99
N ILE A 59 -2.82 -6.84 -14.82
CA ILE A 59 -2.38 -5.85 -15.83
C ILE A 59 -0.88 -5.97 -16.10
N VAL A 60 -0.04 -6.13 -15.06
CA VAL A 60 1.40 -6.34 -15.22
C VAL A 60 1.69 -7.55 -16.10
N ILE A 61 1.02 -8.67 -15.83
CA ILE A 61 1.16 -9.91 -16.61
C ILE A 61 0.72 -9.70 -18.07
N ASP A 62 -0.42 -9.05 -18.29
CA ASP A 62 -0.95 -8.78 -19.63
C ASP A 62 -0.03 -7.86 -20.44
N LEU A 63 0.48 -6.78 -19.82
CA LEU A 63 1.44 -5.87 -20.43
C LEU A 63 2.72 -6.62 -20.87
N GLN A 64 3.25 -7.50 -20.01
CA GLN A 64 4.44 -8.30 -20.29
C GLN A 64 4.19 -9.28 -21.44
N ASN A 65 3.06 -10.00 -21.41
CA ASN A 65 2.69 -10.98 -22.43
C ASN A 65 2.48 -10.32 -23.79
N ASN A 66 1.71 -9.22 -23.83
CA ASN A 66 1.46 -8.47 -25.07
C ASN A 66 2.75 -7.88 -25.64
N SER A 67 3.60 -7.28 -24.80
CA SER A 67 4.88 -6.72 -25.24
C SER A 67 5.79 -7.81 -25.84
N LYS A 68 5.87 -8.98 -25.20
CA LYS A 68 6.63 -10.13 -25.70
C LYS A 68 6.07 -10.66 -27.02
N LEU A 69 4.75 -10.80 -27.11
CA LEU A 69 4.06 -11.28 -28.31
C LEU A 69 4.31 -10.34 -29.49
N ILE A 70 4.17 -9.03 -29.28
CA ILE A 70 4.45 -8.00 -30.28
C ILE A 70 5.89 -8.12 -30.79
N GLN A 71 6.87 -8.23 -29.90
CA GLN A 71 8.28 -8.34 -30.29
C GLN A 71 8.55 -9.59 -31.12
N ILE A 72 7.99 -10.75 -30.72
CA ILE A 72 8.12 -12.00 -31.47
C ILE A 72 7.52 -11.85 -32.87
N ASN A 73 6.33 -11.24 -32.97
CA ASN A 73 5.64 -11.05 -34.23
C ASN A 73 6.40 -10.12 -35.18
N ILE A 74 6.93 -8.99 -34.67
CA ILE A 74 7.78 -8.08 -35.46
C ILE A 74 8.97 -8.84 -36.05
N ASN A 75 9.67 -9.61 -35.22
CA ASN A 75 10.86 -10.37 -35.63
C ASN A 75 10.52 -11.42 -36.71
N LYS A 76 9.38 -12.10 -36.59
CA LYS A 76 8.94 -13.12 -37.55
C LYS A 76 8.45 -12.53 -38.88
N ILE A 77 7.75 -11.40 -38.84
CA ILE A 77 7.31 -10.70 -40.04
C ILE A 77 8.54 -10.16 -40.78
N GLY A 78 9.52 -9.63 -40.04
CA GLY A 78 10.69 -8.94 -40.60
C GLY A 78 10.36 -7.51 -41.03
N ASP A 79 9.34 -6.90 -40.43
CA ASP A 79 8.84 -5.56 -40.77
C ASP A 79 9.63 -4.48 -40.01
N THR A 80 9.91 -3.35 -40.66
CA THR A 80 10.37 -2.14 -39.97
C THR A 80 9.17 -1.36 -39.46
N LEU A 81 9.20 -0.94 -38.20
CA LEU A 81 8.14 -0.12 -37.62
C LEU A 81 8.27 1.34 -38.08
N ASP A 82 7.16 1.94 -38.50
CA ASP A 82 7.10 3.38 -38.68
C ASP A 82 7.17 4.11 -37.33
N PHE A 83 7.53 5.40 -37.35
CA PHE A 83 7.75 6.19 -36.14
C PHE A 83 6.49 6.27 -35.25
N LYS A 84 5.30 6.43 -35.85
CA LYS A 84 4.05 6.53 -35.09
C LYS A 84 3.77 5.21 -34.38
N THR A 85 4.00 4.09 -35.06
CA THR A 85 3.89 2.75 -34.48
C THR A 85 4.87 2.55 -33.31
N ALA A 86 6.14 2.88 -33.53
CA ALA A 86 7.17 2.75 -32.49
C ALA A 86 6.85 3.62 -31.25
N SER A 87 6.36 4.84 -31.47
CA SER A 87 6.00 5.78 -30.40
C SER A 87 4.87 5.22 -29.54
N PHE A 88 3.76 4.73 -30.13
CA PHE A 88 2.66 4.19 -29.32
C PHE A 88 3.06 2.91 -28.57
N LEU A 89 3.83 2.02 -29.20
CA LEU A 89 4.32 0.78 -28.56
C LEU A 89 5.23 1.10 -27.38
N ASN A 90 6.07 2.14 -27.51
CA ASN A 90 6.90 2.60 -26.42
C ASN A 90 6.05 3.16 -25.27
N SER A 91 5.03 3.98 -25.55
CA SER A 91 4.10 4.47 -24.52
C SER A 91 3.42 3.34 -23.75
N TYR A 92 2.99 2.29 -24.45
CA TYR A 92 2.39 1.11 -23.81
C TYR A 92 3.40 0.37 -22.93
N ARG A 93 4.63 0.16 -23.41
CA ARG A 93 5.71 -0.49 -22.64
C ARG A 93 6.09 0.32 -21.40
N LEU A 94 6.03 1.65 -21.46
CA LEU A 94 6.33 2.53 -20.34
C LEU A 94 5.31 2.41 -19.20
N LEU A 95 4.12 1.85 -19.42
CA LEU A 95 3.12 1.63 -18.36
C LEU A 95 3.56 0.55 -17.35
N LEU A 96 4.31 -0.46 -17.82
CA LEU A 96 4.73 -1.60 -16.99
C LEU A 96 5.45 -1.19 -15.69
N PRO A 97 6.52 -0.37 -15.71
CA PRO A 97 7.20 0.03 -14.48
C PRO A 97 6.28 0.78 -13.50
N PHE A 98 5.27 1.50 -13.98
CA PHE A 98 4.31 2.18 -13.09
C PHE A 98 3.42 1.18 -12.36
N PHE A 99 2.83 0.21 -13.06
CA PHE A 99 1.98 -0.81 -12.41
C PHE A 99 2.79 -1.71 -11.47
N VAL A 100 4.02 -2.07 -11.82
CA VAL A 100 4.94 -2.80 -10.92
C VAL A 100 5.23 -1.98 -9.66
N LYS A 101 5.48 -0.68 -9.80
CA LYS A 101 5.70 0.21 -8.66
C LYS A 101 4.46 0.30 -7.77
N VAL A 102 3.26 0.42 -8.34
CA VAL A 102 2.00 0.44 -7.59
C VAL A 102 1.82 -0.83 -6.75
N ALA A 103 2.01 -2.01 -7.32
CA ALA A 103 1.90 -3.28 -6.58
C ALA A 103 2.92 -3.37 -5.44
N ASN A 104 4.18 -3.00 -5.71
CA ASN A 104 5.24 -3.03 -4.71
C ASN A 104 5.02 -2.03 -3.57
N ASP A 105 4.64 -0.79 -3.91
CA ASP A 105 4.40 0.27 -2.93
C ASP A 105 3.18 -0.07 -2.08
N HIS A 106 2.11 -0.63 -2.67
CA HIS A 106 0.96 -1.09 -1.90
C HIS A 106 1.36 -2.10 -0.83
N ASN A 107 2.11 -3.14 -1.21
CA ASN A 107 2.54 -4.19 -0.28
C ASN A 107 3.43 -3.63 0.84
N LYS A 108 4.33 -2.69 0.53
CA LYS A 108 5.17 -2.01 1.54
C LYS A 108 4.33 -1.21 2.53
N ILE A 109 3.35 -0.44 2.05
CA ILE A 109 2.48 0.36 2.92
C ILE A 109 1.62 -0.57 3.78
N ALA A 110 1.07 -1.66 3.24
CA ALA A 110 0.28 -2.62 4.00
C ALA A 110 1.06 -3.21 5.18
N VAL A 111 2.30 -3.66 4.93
CA VAL A 111 3.19 -4.17 5.99
C VAL A 111 3.52 -3.08 7.02
N ALA A 112 3.79 -1.85 6.56
CA ALA A 112 4.07 -0.73 7.45
C ALA A 112 2.87 -0.38 8.33
N ILE A 113 1.64 -0.45 7.80
CA ILE A 113 0.40 -0.23 8.56
C ILE A 113 0.28 -1.26 9.67
N ASP A 114 0.46 -2.55 9.39
CA ASP A 114 0.35 -3.61 10.39
C ASP A 114 1.42 -3.48 11.48
N SER A 115 2.66 -3.14 11.10
CA SER A 115 3.73 -2.84 12.06
C SER A 115 3.39 -1.63 12.93
N THR A 116 2.83 -0.58 12.35
CA THR A 116 2.47 0.66 13.08
C THR A 116 1.31 0.40 14.06
N LYS A 117 0.32 -0.41 13.66
CA LYS A 117 -0.77 -0.85 14.56
C LYS A 117 -0.21 -1.56 15.80
N LEU A 118 0.77 -2.45 15.62
CA LEU A 118 1.44 -3.13 16.72
C LEU A 118 2.24 -2.16 17.59
N ASN A 119 3.00 -1.25 16.98
CA ASN A 119 3.78 -0.25 17.72
C ASN A 119 2.90 0.65 18.58
N LEU A 120 1.75 1.11 18.06
CA LEU A 120 0.80 1.93 18.83
C LEU A 120 0.23 1.17 20.04
N ASN A 121 -0.03 -0.13 19.90
CA ASN A 121 -0.47 -0.96 21.04
C ASN A 121 0.62 -1.12 22.09
N ASN A 122 1.87 -1.33 21.66
CA ASN A 122 3.02 -1.43 22.56
C ASN A 122 3.29 -0.10 23.26
N LEU A 123 3.21 1.02 22.54
CA LEU A 123 3.39 2.36 23.08
C LEU A 123 2.32 2.68 24.15
N GLU A 124 1.05 2.35 23.88
CA GLU A 124 -0.02 2.49 24.87
C GLU A 124 0.29 1.68 26.13
N HIS A 125 0.66 0.41 25.95
CA HIS A 125 1.03 -0.47 27.07
C HIS A 125 2.20 0.12 27.87
N ASP A 126 3.24 0.63 27.21
CA ASP A 126 4.43 1.15 27.87
C ASP A 126 4.18 2.47 28.62
N ILE A 127 3.31 3.32 28.08
CA ILE A 127 2.89 4.56 28.74
C ILE A 127 2.06 4.23 29.98
N LEU A 128 1.04 3.36 29.85
CA LEU A 128 0.19 2.96 30.97
C LEU A 128 0.97 2.25 32.09
N ASN A 129 2.05 1.55 31.73
CA ASN A 129 2.89 0.84 32.69
C ASN A 129 4.13 1.61 33.17
N ASN A 130 4.42 2.78 32.59
CA ASN A 130 5.69 3.51 32.78
C ASN A 130 6.92 2.64 32.47
N SER A 131 6.84 1.80 31.43
CA SER A 131 7.92 0.88 31.01
C SER A 131 8.71 1.34 29.79
N LEU A 132 8.54 2.60 29.36
CA LEU A 132 9.37 3.20 28.32
C LEU A 132 10.85 3.11 28.68
N ALA A 133 11.70 2.89 27.67
CA ALA A 133 13.14 2.89 27.83
C ALA A 133 13.64 4.23 28.40
N GLN A 134 14.73 4.22 29.16
CA GLN A 134 15.20 5.36 29.96
C GLN A 134 15.44 6.67 29.18
N ASN A 135 15.59 6.61 27.85
CA ASN A 135 15.85 7.77 26.99
C ASN A 135 14.66 8.14 26.09
N LEU A 136 13.50 7.50 26.27
CA LEU A 136 12.30 7.75 25.47
C LEU A 136 11.26 8.49 26.30
N THR A 137 10.74 9.57 25.73
CA THR A 137 9.57 10.26 26.28
C THR A 137 8.32 9.89 25.47
N PRO A 138 7.13 9.86 26.10
CA PRO A 138 5.88 9.62 25.39
C PRO A 138 5.69 10.55 24.18
N ASP A 139 5.95 11.85 24.37
CA ASP A 139 5.83 12.85 23.31
C ASP A 139 6.76 12.57 22.11
N ALA A 140 8.00 12.14 22.36
CA ALA A 140 8.94 11.81 21.28
C ALA A 140 8.49 10.55 20.50
N CYS A 141 8.01 9.53 21.21
CA CYS A 141 7.46 8.33 20.58
C CYS A 141 6.22 8.67 19.74
N LEU A 142 5.31 9.48 20.26
CA LEU A 142 4.11 9.93 19.54
C LEU A 142 4.47 10.71 18.27
N LEU A 143 5.48 11.59 18.33
CA LEU A 143 5.92 12.35 17.17
C LEU A 143 6.46 11.44 16.06
N LEU A 144 7.27 10.44 16.40
CA LEU A 144 7.79 9.47 15.44
C LEU A 144 6.66 8.68 14.75
N GLU A 145 5.70 8.18 15.55
CA GLU A 145 4.54 7.47 15.01
C GLU A 145 3.68 8.39 14.14
N GLN A 146 3.54 9.67 14.50
CA GLN A 146 2.84 10.67 13.68
C GLN A 146 3.52 10.91 12.33
N GLU A 147 4.84 11.08 12.30
CA GLU A 147 5.60 11.23 11.07
C GLU A 147 5.46 10.00 10.17
N GLN A 148 5.51 8.81 10.76
CA GLN A 148 5.33 7.55 10.04
C GLN A 148 3.91 7.40 9.46
N VAL A 149 2.87 7.67 10.26
CA VAL A 149 1.47 7.63 9.81
C VAL A 149 1.23 8.63 8.68
N LYS A 150 1.77 9.85 8.78
CA LYS A 150 1.69 10.86 7.73
C LYS A 150 2.39 10.40 6.45
N ALA A 151 3.59 9.86 6.54
CA ALA A 151 4.32 9.36 5.38
C ALA A 151 3.56 8.24 4.65
N MET A 152 2.93 7.32 5.41
CA MET A 152 2.08 6.28 4.83
C MET A 152 0.84 6.86 4.14
N TYR A 153 0.19 7.85 4.75
CA TYR A 153 -0.96 8.54 4.16
C TYR A 153 -0.59 9.21 2.82
N ASP A 154 0.49 10.01 2.81
CA ASP A 154 0.95 10.71 1.61
C ASP A 154 1.29 9.70 0.49
N CYS A 155 1.93 8.59 0.84
CA CYS A 155 2.25 7.53 -0.11
C CYS A 155 0.98 6.87 -0.69
N ALA A 156 -0.01 6.55 0.16
CA ALA A 156 -1.27 5.98 -0.29
C ALA A 156 -2.05 6.92 -1.23
N VAL A 157 -2.05 8.23 -0.95
CA VAL A 157 -2.66 9.24 -1.82
C VAL A 157 -1.95 9.32 -3.17
N THR A 158 -0.62 9.41 -3.18
CA THR A 158 0.15 9.42 -4.43
C THR A 158 -0.09 8.17 -5.25
N LEU A 159 -0.05 6.99 -4.61
CA LEU A 159 -0.27 5.71 -5.27
C LEU A 159 -1.64 5.66 -5.96
N ARG A 160 -2.71 6.09 -5.28
CA ARG A 160 -4.06 6.14 -5.87
C ARG A 160 -4.13 7.09 -7.06
N SER A 161 -3.53 8.27 -6.94
CA SER A 161 -3.50 9.26 -8.03
C SER A 161 -2.75 8.74 -9.25
N THR A 162 -1.57 8.13 -9.05
CA THR A 162 -0.78 7.53 -10.12
C THR A 162 -1.54 6.38 -10.78
N LEU A 163 -2.20 5.52 -10.00
CA LEU A 163 -2.99 4.42 -10.56
C LEU A 163 -4.14 4.94 -11.43
N ASP A 164 -4.87 5.97 -11.00
CA ASP A 164 -5.98 6.55 -11.79
C ASP A 164 -5.48 7.11 -13.13
N GLU A 165 -4.37 7.86 -13.12
CA GLU A 165 -3.78 8.45 -14.33
C GLU A 165 -3.26 7.37 -15.31
N VAL A 166 -2.52 6.40 -14.79
CA VAL A 166 -1.93 5.33 -15.61
C VAL A 166 -3.02 4.38 -16.14
N SER A 167 -4.08 4.13 -15.37
CA SER A 167 -5.22 3.31 -15.82
C SER A 167 -5.96 3.97 -16.98
N LYS A 168 -6.20 5.28 -16.94
CA LYS A 168 -6.79 6.02 -18.07
C LYS A 168 -5.94 5.91 -19.34
N THR A 169 -4.62 5.95 -19.19
CA THR A 169 -3.69 5.76 -20.31
C THR A 169 -3.76 4.32 -20.85
N LEU A 170 -3.82 3.33 -19.96
CA LEU A 170 -3.99 1.93 -20.34
C LEU A 170 -5.29 1.69 -21.10
N ASP A 171 -6.41 2.26 -20.64
CA ASP A 171 -7.72 2.13 -21.28
C ASP A 171 -7.73 2.71 -22.70
N SER A 172 -6.96 3.77 -22.93
CA SER A 172 -6.79 4.37 -24.25
C SER A 172 -5.91 3.51 -25.18
N LEU A 173 -4.83 2.92 -24.65
CA LEU A 173 -3.85 2.19 -25.45
C LEU A 173 -4.22 0.72 -25.70
N SER A 174 -4.89 0.06 -24.74
CA SER A 174 -5.16 -1.38 -24.79
C SER A 174 -5.97 -1.83 -26.01
N PRO A 175 -7.05 -1.12 -26.43
CA PRO A 175 -7.77 -1.47 -27.65
C PRO A 175 -6.90 -1.37 -28.91
N GLN A 176 -6.02 -0.36 -28.97
CA GLN A 176 -5.11 -0.16 -30.09
C GLN A 176 -4.05 -1.26 -30.17
N ILE A 177 -3.55 -1.69 -29.01
CA ILE A 177 -2.63 -2.83 -28.89
C ILE A 177 -3.29 -4.13 -29.35
N ALA A 178 -4.53 -4.38 -28.94
CA ALA A 178 -5.28 -5.57 -29.36
C ALA A 178 -5.48 -5.61 -30.88
N LEU A 179 -5.86 -4.47 -31.49
CA LEU A 179 -5.98 -4.34 -32.94
C LEU A 179 -4.64 -4.54 -33.65
N TYR A 180 -3.57 -3.99 -33.11
CA TYR A 180 -2.23 -4.14 -33.65
C TYR A 180 -1.77 -5.60 -33.64
N ILE A 181 -1.91 -6.29 -32.51
CA ILE A 181 -1.61 -7.73 -32.37
C ILE A 181 -2.41 -8.56 -33.39
N LYS A 182 -3.71 -8.28 -33.52
CA LYS A 182 -4.57 -8.95 -34.52
C LYS A 182 -4.03 -8.76 -35.95
N GLY A 183 -3.66 -7.54 -36.31
CA GLY A 183 -3.08 -7.23 -37.62
C GLY A 183 -1.76 -7.96 -37.86
N GLN A 184 -0.90 -8.08 -36.84
CA GLN A 184 0.33 -8.84 -36.93
C GLN A 184 0.08 -10.33 -37.15
N ASN A 185 -0.86 -10.93 -36.42
CA ASN A 185 -1.22 -12.34 -36.58
C ASN A 185 -1.73 -12.63 -38.00
N GLN A 186 -2.56 -11.76 -38.56
CA GLN A 186 -3.03 -11.87 -39.95
C GLN A 186 -1.88 -11.78 -40.97
N LYS A 187 -0.89 -10.91 -40.74
CA LYS A 187 0.32 -10.84 -41.60
C LYS A 187 1.12 -12.14 -41.53
N LEU A 188 1.26 -12.72 -40.35
CA LEU A 188 1.97 -14.00 -40.15
C LEU A 188 1.25 -15.16 -40.85
N GLU A 189 -0.07 -15.24 -40.73
CA GLU A 189 -0.88 -16.25 -41.43
C GLU A 189 -0.70 -16.18 -42.95
N ARG A 190 -0.76 -14.97 -43.52
CA ARG A 190 -0.51 -14.77 -44.96
C ARG A 190 0.89 -15.22 -45.37
N LYS A 191 1.91 -14.85 -44.58
CA LYS A 191 3.30 -15.25 -44.83
C LYS A 191 3.49 -16.77 -44.77
N ALA A 192 2.82 -17.45 -43.84
CA ALA A 192 2.85 -18.90 -43.75
C ALA A 192 2.24 -19.57 -45.01
N ILE A 193 1.06 -19.11 -45.44
CA ILE A 193 0.40 -19.60 -46.66
C ILE A 193 1.26 -19.37 -47.92
N GLU A 194 1.95 -18.23 -48.01
CA GLU A 194 2.86 -17.94 -49.13
C GLU A 194 4.09 -18.86 -49.16
N LEU A 195 4.59 -19.27 -47.99
CA LEU A 195 5.71 -20.20 -47.87
C LEU A 195 5.31 -21.64 -48.20
N GLU A 196 4.10 -22.08 -47.86
CA GLU A 196 3.59 -23.41 -48.21
C GLU A 196 3.33 -23.59 -49.72
N LYS A 197 3.17 -22.48 -50.44
CA LYS A 197 2.97 -22.46 -51.90
C LYS A 197 4.26 -22.43 -52.71
N LYS A 198 5.42 -22.31 -52.06
CA LYS A 198 6.75 -22.28 -52.70
C LYS A 198 7.46 -23.60 -52.50
#